data_AF-A0A2B8A5J7-F1
#
_entry.id   AF-A0A2B8A5J7-F1
#
_cell.length_a   1.000
_cell.length_b   1.000
_cell.length_c   1.000
_cell.angle_alpha   90.00
_cell.angle_beta   90.00
_cell.angle_gamma   90.00
#
_symmetry.space_group_name_H-M   'P 1'
#
loop_
_entity.id
_entity.type
_entity.pdbx_description
1 polymer ?
#
loop_
_entity_poly.entity_id
_entity_poly.type
_entity_poly.pdbx_seq_one_letter_code
_entity_poly.pdbx_strand_id
1 'polypeptide(L)'
;LERICSFIGAPYRDKALHYYQSAESINTARSGQMWANVEQPMLRSNTKKYKNEMSEEDIRLFEKVAGHALLSLGYELDYDKPQDDISPAQIEEYARLNEEMKKEFRGKASPSDLDKRRPQDEFLQSLKANLRA
;
A
#
# COMPACT_ATOMS: atom_id res chain seq x y z
N LEU A 1 7.38 11.88 -17.77
CA LEU A 1 7.43 10.55 -18.43
C LEU A 1 8.59 10.46 -19.41
N GLU A 2 8.81 11.45 -20.27
CA GLU A 2 9.97 11.54 -21.17
C GLU A 2 11.33 11.21 -20.52
N ARG A 3 11.63 11.82 -19.36
CA ARG A 3 12.86 11.54 -18.59
C ARG A 3 12.99 10.06 -18.20
N ILE A 4 11.88 9.43 -17.81
CA ILE A 4 11.86 8.01 -17.43
C ILE A 4 12.07 7.14 -18.67
N CYS A 5 11.36 7.42 -19.76
CA CYS A 5 11.53 6.73 -21.04
C CYS A 5 12.98 6.79 -21.54
N SER A 6 13.58 7.98 -21.51
CA SER A 6 15.00 8.17 -21.87
C SER A 6 15.93 7.38 -20.96
N PHE A 7 15.70 7.39 -19.64
CA PHE A 7 16.50 6.64 -18.67
C PHE A 7 16.47 5.12 -18.92
N ILE A 8 15.30 4.57 -19.26
CA ILE A 8 15.14 3.12 -19.51
C ILE A 8 15.41 2.71 -20.97
N GLY A 9 15.80 3.64 -21.85
CA GLY A 9 16.05 3.37 -23.27
C GLY A 9 14.78 3.07 -24.08
N ALA A 10 13.61 3.52 -23.63
CA ALA A 10 12.34 3.34 -24.34
C ALA A 10 11.92 4.64 -25.06
N PRO A 11 11.31 4.56 -26.26
CA PRO A 11 10.78 5.74 -26.93
C PRO A 11 9.55 6.29 -26.19
N TYR A 12 9.55 7.60 -25.91
CA TYR A 12 8.36 8.27 -25.40
C TYR A 12 7.27 8.33 -26.47
N ARG A 13 6.01 8.10 -26.06
CA ARG A 13 4.82 8.28 -26.89
C ARG A 13 3.70 8.82 -26.02
N ASP A 14 3.00 9.86 -26.46
CA ASP A 14 1.91 10.49 -25.68
C ASP A 14 0.84 9.49 -25.27
N LYS A 15 0.57 8.48 -26.10
CA LYS A 15 -0.36 7.39 -25.78
C LYS A 15 -0.06 6.64 -24.47
N ALA A 16 1.17 6.70 -23.96
CA ALA A 16 1.54 6.11 -22.68
C ALA A 16 0.81 6.77 -21.49
N LEU A 17 0.39 8.03 -21.62
CA LEU A 17 -0.45 8.71 -20.61
C LEU A 17 -1.91 8.23 -20.63
N HIS A 18 -2.32 7.51 -21.67
CA HIS A 18 -3.62 6.86 -21.80
C HIS A 18 -3.59 5.37 -21.40
N TYR A 19 -2.65 4.98 -20.53
CA TYR A 19 -2.48 3.58 -20.08
C TYR A 19 -3.78 2.95 -19.56
N TYR A 20 -4.63 3.74 -18.92
CA TYR A 20 -5.89 3.32 -18.31
C TYR A 20 -6.91 2.78 -19.33
N GLN A 21 -6.70 3.04 -20.62
CA GLN A 21 -7.53 2.52 -21.72
C GLN A 21 -7.04 1.16 -22.25
N SER A 22 -5.88 0.68 -21.79
CA SER A 22 -5.29 -0.56 -22.29
C SER A 22 -6.02 -1.79 -21.76
N ALA A 23 -5.99 -2.87 -22.55
CA ALA A 23 -6.56 -4.14 -22.14
C ALA A 23 -5.88 -4.69 -20.88
N GLU A 24 -4.57 -4.48 -20.75
CA GLU A 24 -3.77 -4.87 -19.58
C GLU A 24 -4.27 -4.15 -18.32
N SER A 25 -4.44 -2.83 -18.35
CA SER A 25 -4.96 -2.07 -17.22
C SER A 25 -6.35 -2.53 -16.81
N ILE A 26 -7.25 -2.73 -17.77
CA ILE A 26 -8.62 -3.23 -17.53
C ILE A 26 -8.59 -4.63 -16.90
N ASN A 27 -7.75 -5.53 -17.41
CA ASN A 27 -7.62 -6.88 -16.88
C ASN A 27 -7.03 -6.89 -15.47
N THR A 28 -6.02 -6.05 -15.21
CA THR A 28 -5.43 -5.90 -13.88
C THR A 28 -6.43 -5.31 -12.89
N ALA A 29 -7.19 -4.28 -13.26
CA ALA A 29 -8.25 -3.72 -12.41
C ALA A 29 -9.29 -4.78 -12.00
N ARG A 30 -9.64 -5.69 -12.91
CA ARG A 30 -10.57 -6.79 -12.65
C ARG A 30 -10.02 -7.86 -11.70
N SER A 31 -8.70 -7.96 -11.54
CA SER A 31 -8.05 -8.96 -10.69
C SER A 31 -8.29 -8.75 -9.18
N GLY A 32 -8.76 -7.57 -8.76
CA GLY A 32 -9.20 -7.30 -7.39
C GLY A 32 -9.32 -5.80 -7.09
N GLN A 33 -10.11 -5.43 -6.08
CA GLN A 33 -10.37 -4.00 -5.76
C GLN A 33 -9.11 -3.17 -5.52
N MET A 34 -8.03 -3.79 -5.03
CA MET A 34 -6.75 -3.11 -4.81
C MET A 34 -6.15 -2.51 -6.09
N TRP A 35 -6.49 -3.08 -7.25
CA TRP A 35 -6.01 -2.65 -8.55
C TRP A 35 -7.00 -1.73 -9.28
N ALA A 36 -8.17 -1.44 -8.71
CA ALA A 36 -9.22 -0.69 -9.40
C ALA A 36 -8.76 0.69 -9.91
N ASN A 37 -7.76 1.31 -9.29
CA ASN A 37 -7.27 2.62 -9.73
C ASN A 37 -6.47 2.57 -11.03
N VAL A 38 -6.02 1.41 -11.52
CA VAL A 38 -5.20 1.33 -12.75
C VAL A 38 -6.02 1.52 -14.04
N GLU A 39 -7.34 1.40 -13.98
CA GLU A 39 -8.24 1.77 -15.09
C GLU A 39 -8.68 3.25 -15.04
N GLN A 40 -8.17 4.02 -14.08
CA GLN A 40 -8.45 5.44 -13.95
C GLN A 40 -7.32 6.30 -14.55
N PRO A 41 -7.64 7.48 -15.12
CA PRO A 41 -6.61 8.43 -15.53
C PRO A 41 -5.81 8.94 -14.34
N MET A 42 -4.69 9.60 -14.62
CA MET A 42 -3.86 10.28 -13.61
C MET A 42 -4.69 11.23 -12.74
N LEU A 43 -4.88 10.88 -11.47
CA LEU A 43 -5.65 11.66 -10.51
C LEU A 43 -4.76 12.74 -9.87
N ARG A 44 -4.99 14.01 -10.25
CA ARG A 44 -4.18 15.15 -9.76
C ARG A 44 -4.24 15.36 -8.24
N SER A 45 -5.35 15.01 -7.61
CA SER A 45 -5.63 15.22 -6.19
C SER A 45 -5.41 13.98 -5.31
N ASN A 46 -4.84 12.90 -5.86
CA ASN A 46 -4.65 11.65 -5.12
C ASN A 46 -3.34 11.63 -4.31
N THR A 47 -3.10 12.69 -3.53
CA THR A 47 -1.92 12.86 -2.68
C THR A 47 -2.31 13.30 -1.29
N LYS A 48 -1.50 12.96 -0.28
CA LYS A 48 -1.69 13.40 1.13
C LYS A 48 -3.06 13.03 1.76
N LYS A 49 -3.77 12.02 1.23
CA LYS A 49 -5.06 11.55 1.76
C LYS A 49 -5.00 11.07 3.20
N TYR A 50 -3.86 10.50 3.59
CA TYR A 50 -3.60 10.02 4.95
C TYR A 50 -3.85 11.10 6.01
N LYS A 51 -3.69 12.39 5.69
CA LYS A 51 -3.99 13.50 6.61
C LYS A 51 -5.45 13.56 7.07
N ASN A 52 -6.37 13.01 6.27
CA ASN A 52 -7.80 12.97 6.57
C ASN A 52 -8.27 11.56 6.96
N GLU A 53 -7.46 10.54 6.70
CA GLU A 53 -7.82 9.13 6.86
C GLU A 53 -7.12 8.47 8.05
N MET A 54 -6.09 9.11 8.63
CA MET A 54 -5.35 8.66 9.80
C MET A 54 -5.52 9.66 10.95
N SER A 55 -5.48 9.14 12.18
CA SER A 55 -5.40 9.98 13.38
C SER A 55 -4.04 10.68 13.46
N GLU A 56 -3.96 11.76 14.24
CA GLU A 56 -2.68 12.41 14.52
C GLU A 56 -1.71 11.44 15.20
N GLU A 57 -2.20 10.63 16.13
CA GLU A 57 -1.41 9.61 16.83
C GLU A 57 -0.80 8.59 15.87
N ASP A 58 -1.57 8.12 14.88
CA ASP A 58 -1.09 7.17 13.87
C ASP A 58 -0.03 7.78 12.96
N ILE A 59 -0.21 9.04 12.53
CA ILE A 59 0.76 9.74 11.70
C ILE A 59 2.07 9.91 12.49
N ARG A 60 2.00 10.36 13.74
CA ARG A 60 3.18 10.50 14.61
C ARG A 60 3.89 9.16 14.84
N LEU A 61 3.15 8.08 15.07
CA LEU A 61 3.71 6.74 15.24
C LEU A 61 4.42 6.28 13.96
N PHE A 62 3.80 6.48 12.80
CA PHE A 62 4.40 6.15 11.51
C PHE A 62 5.69 6.94 11.27
N GLU A 63 5.67 8.26 11.46
CA GLU A 63 6.83 9.14 11.28
C GLU A 63 7.95 8.85 12.29
N LYS A 64 7.61 8.41 13.50
CA LYS A 64 8.60 7.95 14.48
C LYS A 64 9.43 6.78 13.96
N VAL A 65 8.78 5.82 13.29
CA VAL A 65 9.43 4.61 12.75
C VAL A 65 10.09 4.89 11.39
N ALA A 66 9.37 5.53 10.47
CA ALA A 66 9.78 5.69 9.07
C ALA A 66 10.42 7.05 8.75
N GLY A 67 10.46 7.99 9.70
CA GLY A 67 10.84 9.39 9.46
C GLY A 67 12.22 9.56 8.83
N HIS A 68 13.21 8.74 9.23
CA HIS A 68 14.53 8.78 8.60
C HIS A 68 14.47 8.40 7.11
N ALA A 69 13.68 7.39 6.76
CA ALA A 69 13.51 6.95 5.37
C ALA A 69 12.75 8.01 4.56
N LEU A 70 11.70 8.62 5.13
CA LEU A 70 10.95 9.71 4.51
C LEU A 70 11.87 10.89 4.16
N LEU A 71 12.64 11.38 5.15
CA LEU A 71 13.58 12.48 4.94
C LEU A 71 14.66 12.13 3.91
N SER A 72 15.21 10.91 3.96
CA SER A 72 16.22 10.44 3.00
C SER A 72 15.69 10.37 1.56
N LEU A 73 14.39 10.14 1.39
CA LEU A 73 13.70 10.11 0.10
C LEU A 73 13.16 11.50 -0.32
N GLY A 74 13.36 12.54 0.50
CA GLY A 74 12.93 13.90 0.22
C GLY A 74 11.47 14.23 0.58
N TYR A 75 10.83 13.41 1.41
CA TYR A 75 9.51 13.71 1.98
C TYR A 75 9.65 14.58 3.23
N GLU A 76 8.67 15.47 3.43
CA GLU A 76 8.49 16.25 4.66
C GLU A 76 7.76 15.42 5.72
N LEU A 77 8.05 15.69 7.00
CA LEU A 77 7.25 15.18 8.12
C LEU A 77 6.16 16.19 8.44
N ASP A 78 4.97 15.71 8.80
CA ASP A 78 3.88 16.54 9.28
C ASP A 78 4.04 16.94 10.73
N TYR A 79 4.75 16.11 11.52
CA TYR A 79 5.03 16.37 12.92
C TYR A 79 6.51 16.20 13.25
N ASP A 80 6.94 16.82 14.34
CA ASP A 80 8.28 16.62 14.87
C ASP A 80 8.48 15.17 15.31
N LYS A 81 9.65 14.62 14.97
CA LYS A 81 10.00 13.26 15.36
C LYS A 81 9.99 13.14 16.89
N PRO A 82 9.18 12.23 17.47
CA PRO A 82 9.21 11.95 18.90
C PRO A 82 10.62 11.50 19.32
N GLN A 83 11.09 11.99 20.46
CA GLN A 83 12.44 11.70 20.96
C GLN A 83 12.54 10.34 21.68
N ASP A 84 11.44 9.86 22.24
CA ASP A 84 11.44 8.60 23.00
C ASP A 84 11.46 7.39 22.07
N ASP A 85 12.07 6.28 22.45
CA ASP A 85 11.99 5.03 21.70
C ASP A 85 10.61 4.35 21.86
N ILE A 86 10.33 3.31 21.05
CA ILE A 86 9.16 2.45 21.24
C ILE A 86 9.58 1.30 22.15
N SER A 87 8.93 1.16 23.30
CA SER A 87 9.24 0.08 24.25
C SER A 87 8.75 -1.28 23.74
N PRO A 88 9.36 -2.40 24.19
CA PRO A 88 8.88 -3.74 23.86
C PRO A 88 7.40 -3.98 24.20
N ALA A 89 6.91 -3.42 25.31
CA ALA A 89 5.50 -3.52 25.71
C ALA A 89 4.57 -2.79 24.72
N GLN A 90 4.99 -1.62 24.21
CA GLN A 90 4.24 -0.92 23.16
C GLN A 90 4.21 -1.72 21.86
N ILE A 91 5.32 -2.38 21.49
CA ILE A 91 5.37 -3.25 20.30
C ILE A 91 4.38 -4.40 20.43
N GLU A 92 4.31 -5.05 21.59
CA GLU A 92 3.36 -6.13 21.84
C GLU A 92 1.91 -5.64 21.75
N GLU A 93 1.62 -4.47 22.32
CA GLU A 93 0.30 -3.86 22.23
C GLU A 93 -0.08 -3.51 20.78
N TYR A 94 0.83 -2.91 20.01
CA TYR A 94 0.59 -2.62 18.59
C TYR A 94 0.38 -3.89 17.77
N ALA A 95 1.08 -4.99 18.10
CA ALA A 95 0.86 -6.28 17.45
C ALA A 95 -0.56 -6.80 17.71
N ARG A 96 -1.05 -6.68 18.95
CA ARG A 96 -2.42 -7.06 19.31
C ARG A 96 -3.46 -6.21 18.57
N LEU A 97 -3.32 -4.88 18.61
CA LEU A 97 -4.21 -3.95 17.91
C LEU A 97 -4.25 -4.22 16.39
N ASN A 98 -3.09 -4.49 15.78
CA ASN A 98 -3.00 -4.82 14.36
C ASN A 98 -3.76 -6.10 14.00
N GLU A 99 -3.70 -7.15 14.83
CA GLU A 99 -4.47 -8.38 14.59
C GLU A 99 -5.98 -8.16 14.74
N GLU A 100 -6.40 -7.36 15.73
CA GLU A 100 -7.81 -6.97 15.90
C GLU A 100 -8.32 -6.19 14.68
N MET A 101 -7.58 -5.17 14.22
CA MET A 101 -7.93 -4.37 13.03
C MET A 101 -7.99 -5.22 11.76
N LYS A 102 -7.03 -6.13 11.55
CA LYS A 102 -7.05 -7.06 10.40
C LYS A 102 -8.29 -7.95 10.43
N LYS A 103 -8.68 -8.46 11.61
CA LYS A 103 -9.86 -9.31 11.76
C LYS A 103 -11.13 -8.53 11.42
N GLU A 104 -11.26 -7.31 11.93
CA GLU A 104 -12.38 -6.43 11.62
C GLU A 104 -12.48 -6.14 10.12
N PHE A 105 -11.36 -5.77 9.49
CA PHE A 105 -11.34 -5.44 8.07
C PHE A 105 -11.68 -6.66 7.19
N ARG A 106 -11.16 -7.85 7.54
CA ARG A 106 -11.54 -9.10 6.86
C ARG A 106 -13.02 -9.42 6.98
N GLY A 107 -13.63 -9.14 8.14
CA GLY A 107 -15.07 -9.32 8.35
C GLY A 107 -15.94 -8.41 7.48
N LYS A 108 -15.40 -7.26 7.04
CA LYS A 108 -16.07 -6.29 6.17
C LYS A 108 -15.74 -6.47 4.68
N ALA A 109 -14.82 -7.36 4.34
CA ALA A 109 -14.38 -7.55 2.95
C ALA A 109 -15.50 -8.16 2.09
N SER A 110 -15.59 -7.73 0.82
CA SER A 110 -16.62 -8.25 -0.08
C SER A 110 -16.37 -9.73 -0.41
N PRO A 111 -17.42 -10.57 -0.54
CA PRO A 111 -17.26 -11.97 -0.92
C PRO A 111 -16.46 -12.17 -2.21
N SER A 112 -16.69 -11.31 -3.21
CA SER A 112 -15.98 -11.37 -4.49
C SER A 112 -14.47 -11.13 -4.36
N ASP A 113 -14.04 -10.23 -3.46
CA ASP A 113 -12.61 -10.02 -3.22
C ASP A 113 -11.97 -11.15 -2.43
N LEU A 114 -12.71 -11.74 -1.48
CA LEU A 114 -12.23 -12.90 -0.73
C LEU A 114 -12.02 -14.10 -1.67
N ASP A 115 -12.96 -14.34 -2.59
CA ASP A 115 -12.84 -15.41 -3.58
C ASP A 115 -11.63 -15.23 -4.49
N LYS A 116 -11.34 -13.99 -4.91
CA LYS A 116 -10.17 -13.67 -5.74
C LYS A 116 -8.85 -13.87 -5.00
N ARG A 117 -8.82 -13.70 -3.68
CA ARG A 117 -7.62 -13.87 -2.84
C ARG A 117 -7.38 -15.31 -2.40
N ARG A 118 -8.43 -16.13 -2.32
CA ARG A 118 -8.36 -17.51 -1.84
C ARG A 118 -7.25 -18.35 -2.48
N PRO A 119 -7.03 -18.36 -3.81
CA PRO A 119 -5.97 -19.18 -4.41
C PRO A 119 -4.57 -18.78 -3.94
N GLN A 120 -4.32 -17.48 -3.75
CA GLN A 120 -3.04 -16.99 -3.22
C GLN A 120 -2.88 -17.38 -1.75
N ASP A 121 -3.94 -17.26 -0.95
CA ASP A 121 -3.91 -17.63 0.47
C ASP A 121 -3.67 -19.13 0.67
N GLU A 122 -4.34 -19.99 -0.11
CA GLU A 122 -4.13 -21.44 -0.11
C GLU A 122 -2.69 -21.81 -0.50
N PHE A 123 -2.14 -21.14 -1.52
CA PHE A 123 -0.75 -21.33 -1.92
C PHE A 123 0.25 -20.90 -0.82
N LEU A 124 0.03 -19.76 -0.18
CA LEU A 124 0.88 -19.31 0.92
C LEU A 124 0.79 -20.24 2.14
N GLN A 125 -0.40 -20.81 2.40
CA GLN A 125 -0.58 -21.81 3.46
C GLN A 125 0.18 -23.10 3.16
N SER A 126 0.14 -23.58 1.91
CA SER A 126 0.89 -24.78 1.52
C SER A 126 2.41 -24.58 1.62
N LEU A 127 2.93 -23.42 1.22
CA LEU A 127 4.34 -23.07 1.41
C LEU A 127 4.75 -23.06 2.88
N LYS A 128 3.93 -22.48 3.76
CA LYS A 128 4.19 -22.44 5.20
C LYS A 128 4.15 -23.83 5.83
N ALA A 129 3.26 -24.71 5.37
CA ALA A 129 3.21 -26.10 5.83
C ALA A 129 4.48 -26.85 5.43
N ASN A 130 4.96 -26.66 4.19
CA ASN A 130 6.17 -27.31 3.68
C ASN A 130 7.47 -26.80 4.32
N LEU A 131 7.51 -25.53 4.76
CA LEU A 131 8.67 -24.96 5.48
C LEU A 131 8.75 -25.38 6.95
N ARG A 132 7.69 -25.97 7.51
CA ARG A 132 7.62 -26.46 8.89
C ARG A 132 7.77 -27.97 9.00
N ALA A 133 7.83 -28.69 7.87
CA ALA A 133 8.10 -30.12 7.76
C ALA A 133 9.59 -30.36 7.52
#